data_AF-A0A959A5T9-F1
#
_entry.id   AF-A0A959A5T9-F1
#
_cell.length_a   1.000
_cell.length_b   1.000
_cell.length_c   1.000
_cell.angle_alpha   90.00
_cell.angle_beta   90.00
_cell.angle_gamma   90.00
#
_symmetry.space_group_name_H-M   'P 1'
#
loop_
_entity.id
_entity.type
_entity.pdbx_description
1 polymer ?
#
loop_
_entity_poly.entity_id
_entity_poly.type
_entity_poly.pdbx_seq_one_letter_code
_entity_poly.pdbx_strand_id
1 'polypeptide(L)' 'MNTQTIIYIVAIICAVWVIYDVWANQKKMSGGSKLLWTIFALFFSIITAIVYYFVKKK' A
#
# COMPACT_ATOMS: atom_id res chain seq x y z
N MET A 1 20.46 13.59 -4.60
CA MET A 1 19.84 12.53 -3.76
C MET A 1 20.62 11.25 -3.98
N ASN A 2 20.93 10.51 -2.91
CA ASN A 2 21.53 9.19 -3.04
C ASN A 2 20.44 8.13 -3.36
N THR A 3 20.85 6.99 -3.91
CA THR A 3 19.94 5.90 -4.32
C THR A 3 19.07 5.40 -3.18
N GLN A 4 19.61 5.33 -1.96
CA GLN A 4 18.88 4.88 -0.77
C GLN A 4 17.71 5.83 -0.41
N THR A 5 17.92 7.14 -0.49
CA THR A 5 16.85 8.12 -0.23
C THR A 5 15.71 7.96 -1.24
N ILE A 6 16.04 7.70 -2.52
CA ILE A 6 15.03 7.48 -3.56
C ILE A 6 14.18 6.25 -3.20
N ILE A 7 14.81 5.14 -2.80
CA ILE A 7 14.11 3.91 -2.43
C ILE A 7 13.18 4.13 -1.23
N TYR A 8 13.63 4.84 -0.20
CA TYR A 8 12.78 5.14 0.96
C TYR A 8 11.59 6.03 0.62
N ILE A 9 11.77 7.04 -0.23
CA ILE A 9 10.66 7.89 -0.69
C ILE A 9 9.65 7.08 -1.50
N VAL A 10 10.13 6.26 -2.42
CA VAL A 10 9.25 5.36 -3.22
C VAL A 10 8.49 4.42 -2.30
N ALA A 11 9.14 3.85 -1.29
CA ALA A 11 8.50 3.01 -0.30
C ALA A 11 7.37 3.74 0.45
N ILE A 12 7.61 4.97 0.91
CA ILE A 12 6.58 5.76 1.59
C ILE A 12 5.41 6.05 0.64
N ILE A 13 5.68 6.45 -0.60
CA ILE A 13 4.65 6.72 -1.61
C ILE A 13 3.80 5.46 -1.86
N CYS A 14 4.43 4.29 -2.00
CA CYS A 14 3.72 3.02 -2.18
C CYS A 14 2.82 2.69 -0.98
N ALA A 15 3.33 2.82 0.24
CA ALA A 15 2.56 2.57 1.45
C ALA A 15 1.35 3.51 1.56
N VAL A 16 1.57 4.81 1.34
CA VAL A 16 0.50 5.82 1.37
C VAL A 16 -0.55 5.56 0.30
N TRP A 17 -0.13 5.19 -0.91
CA TRP A 17 -1.04 4.89 -2.01
C TRP A 17 -1.94 3.68 -1.70
N VAL A 18 -1.37 2.60 -1.16
CA VAL A 18 -2.17 1.41 -0.76
C VAL A 18 -3.18 1.79 0.31
N ILE A 19 -2.74 2.51 1.35
CA ILE A 19 -3.63 2.95 2.43
C ILE A 19 -4.75 3.83 1.85
N TYR A 20 -4.42 4.82 1.03
CA TYR A 20 -5.42 5.66 0.40
C TYR A 20 -6.44 4.84 -0.42
N ASP A 21 -5.98 3.94 -1.28
CA ASP A 21 -6.87 3.15 -2.13
C ASP A 21 -7.79 2.23 -1.30
N VAL A 22 -7.22 1.57 -0.27
CA VAL A 22 -7.93 0.71 0.69
C VAL A 22 -9.07 1.45 1.39
N TRP A 23 -8.83 2.69 1.82
CA TRP A 23 -9.79 3.43 2.64
C TRP A 23 -10.75 4.28 1.81
N ALA A 24 -10.27 4.93 0.74
CA ALA A 24 -11.06 5.85 -0.08
C ALA A 24 -11.78 5.15 -1.24
N ASN A 25 -11.12 4.21 -1.93
CA ASN A 25 -11.65 3.61 -3.16
C ASN A 25 -12.34 2.26 -2.92
N GLN A 26 -11.82 1.43 -2.00
CA GLN A 26 -12.38 0.12 -1.70
C GLN A 26 -13.57 0.18 -0.72
N LYS A 27 -14.66 0.84 -1.12
CA LYS A 27 -15.85 1.04 -0.28
C LYS A 27 -16.55 -0.26 0.13
N LYS A 28 -16.47 -1.31 -0.70
CA LYS A 28 -17.09 -2.62 -0.46
C LYS A 28 -16.22 -3.57 0.39
N MET A 29 -14.98 -3.18 0.69
CA MET A 29 -14.07 -4.02 1.46
C MET A 29 -14.40 -3.96 2.95
N SER A 30 -14.45 -5.13 3.59
CA SER A 30 -14.73 -5.23 5.02
C SER A 30 -13.64 -4.54 5.85
N GLY A 31 -14.01 -4.08 7.05
CA GLY A 31 -13.09 -3.38 7.95
C GLY A 31 -11.85 -4.22 8.32
N GLY A 32 -12.03 -5.52 8.57
CA GLY A 32 -10.91 -6.42 8.87
C GLY A 32 -9.91 -6.53 7.72
N SER A 33 -10.40 -6.63 6.48
CA SER A 33 -9.52 -6.64 5.29
C SER A 33 -8.81 -5.30 5.11
N LYS A 34 -9.47 -4.16 5.36
CA LYS A 34 -8.84 -2.83 5.31
C LYS A 34 -7.68 -2.72 6.30
N LEU A 35 -7.89 -3.20 7.51
CA LEU A 35 -6.86 -3.18 8.56
C LEU A 35 -5.65 -4.04 8.17
N LEU A 36 -5.88 -5.26 7.67
CA LEU A 36 -4.82 -6.17 7.19
C LEU A 36 -3.96 -5.53 6.09
N TRP A 37 -4.58 -4.93 5.09
CA TRP A 37 -3.84 -4.27 4.01
C TRP A 37 -3.06 -3.05 4.49
N THR A 38 -3.60 -2.30 5.45
CA THR A 38 -2.90 -1.14 6.04
C THR A 38 -1.66 -1.58 6.81
N ILE A 39 -1.77 -2.64 7.62
CA ILE A 39 -0.65 -3.22 8.36
C ILE A 39 0.43 -3.69 7.38
N PHE A 40 0.07 -4.49 6.37
CA PHE A 40 1.05 -4.95 5.39
C PHE A 40 1.71 -3.81 4.62
N ALA A 41 0.96 -2.76 4.25
CA ALA A 41 1.51 -1.60 3.54
C ALA A 41 2.56 -0.87 4.37
N LEU A 42 2.42 -0.83 5.70
CA LEU A 42 3.38 -0.19 6.59
C LEU A 42 4.68 -0.99 6.74
N PHE A 43 4.59 -2.32 6.83
CA PHE A 43 5.76 -3.19 7.05
C PHE A 43 6.49 -3.60 5.77
N PHE A 44 5.77 -3.82 4.68
CA PHE A 44 6.30 -4.38 3.44
C PHE A 44 6.16 -3.44 2.22
N SER A 45 5.49 -2.29 2.40
CA SER A 45 5.51 -1.11 1.52
C SER A 45 5.46 -1.42 0.02
N ILE A 46 6.61 -1.45 -0.68
CA ILE A 46 6.70 -1.66 -2.13
C ILE A 46 6.12 -3.02 -2.53
N ILE A 47 6.48 -4.08 -1.82
CA ILE A 47 6.03 -5.45 -2.14
C ILE A 47 4.50 -5.54 -1.95
N THR A 48 3.99 -4.98 -0.84
CA THR A 48 2.54 -4.95 -0.60
C THR A 48 1.82 -4.16 -1.67
N ALA A 49 2.35 -3.04 -2.13
CA ALA A 49 1.72 -2.25 -3.19
C ALA A 49 1.60 -3.02 -4.51
N ILE A 50 2.64 -3.79 -4.87
CA ILE A 50 2.62 -4.64 -6.06
C ILE A 50 1.53 -5.72 -5.91
N VAL A 51 1.55 -6.47 -4.80
CA VAL A 51 0.56 -7.54 -4.55
C VAL A 51 -0.86 -6.97 -4.50
N TYR A 52 -1.04 -5.85 -3.80
CA TYR A 52 -2.33 -5.16 -3.68
C TYR A 52 -2.88 -4.74 -5.05
N TYR A 53 -2.03 -4.15 -5.90
CA TYR A 53 -2.41 -3.74 -7.24
C TYR A 53 -2.98 -4.92 -8.04
N PHE A 54 -2.30 -6.07 -8.04
CA PHE A 54 -2.76 -7.24 -8.79
C PHE A 54 -3.98 -7.94 -8.17
N VAL A 55 -4.12 -7.94 -6.85
CA VAL A 55 -5.21 -8.64 -6.15
C VAL A 55 -6.50 -7.81 -6.09
N LYS A 56 -6.40 -6.49 -5.98
CA LYS A 56 -7.54 -5.59 -5.71
C LYS A 56 -7.86 -4.61 -6.82
N LYS A 57 -6.87 -4.23 -7.62
CA LYS A 57 -7.04 -3.17 -8.62
C LYS A 57 -7.02 -3.68 -10.06
N LYS A 58 -6.55 -4.90 -10.29
CA LYS A 58 -6.64 -5.56 -11.59
C LYS A 58 -8.09 -5.85 -11.97
#